data_AF-A0A973BG97-F1
#
_entry.id   AF-A0A973BG97-F1
#
_cell.length_a   1.000
_cell.length_b   1.000
_cell.length_c   1.000
_cell.angle_alpha   90.00
_cell.angle_beta   90.00
_cell.angle_gamma   90.00
#
_symmetry.space_group_name_H-M   'P 1'
#
loop_
_entity.id
_entity.type
_entity.pdbx_description
1 polymer ?
#
loop_
_entity_poly.entity_id
_entity_poly.type
_entity_poly.pdbx_seq_one_letter_code
_entity_poly.pdbx_strand_id
1 'polypeptide(L)'
;MSTLMQAMLGAVMLVIGGINTWLHMGTVPILSLPTCNGKTLDIAVGGSSWFEQAHCWGCYMFAAGLGVILFVAYRRFQKRRSVALRMD
;
A
#
# COMPACT_ATOMS: atom_id res chain seq x y z
N MET A 1 -5.53 20.29 13.83
CA MET A 1 -6.47 19.21 13.47
C MET A 1 -6.70 18.34 14.69
N SER A 2 -7.95 17.96 15.00
CA SER A 2 -8.23 17.06 16.13
C SER A 2 -7.75 15.64 15.82
N THR A 3 -7.41 14.87 16.86
CA THR A 3 -6.99 13.47 16.74
C THR A 3 -8.05 12.60 16.05
N LEU A 4 -9.33 12.89 16.29
CA LEU A 4 -10.47 12.22 15.66
C LEU A 4 -10.51 12.48 14.15
N MET A 5 -10.26 13.72 13.71
CA MET A 5 -10.22 14.07 12.29
C MET A 5 -9.04 13.42 11.56
N GLN A 6 -7.88 13.29 12.21
CA GLN A 6 -6.75 12.52 11.67
C GLN A 6 -7.05 11.02 11.57
N ALA A 7 -7.72 10.44 12.57
CA ALA A 7 -8.10 9.03 12.55
C ALA A 7 -9.09 8.72 11.41
N MET A 8 -10.09 9.59 11.21
CA MET A 8 -11.06 9.46 10.12
C MET A 8 -10.38 9.56 8.75
N LEU A 9 -9.47 10.53 8.57
CA LEU A 9 -8.72 10.68 7.33
C LEU A 9 -7.85 9.45 7.04
N GLY A 10 -7.19 8.91 8.09
CA GLY A 10 -6.41 7.68 8.00
C GLY A 10 -7.25 6.47 7.60
N ALA A 11 -8.43 6.31 8.19
CA ALA A 11 -9.36 5.23 7.85
C ALA A 11 -9.81 5.32 6.39
N VAL A 12 -10.16 6.52 5.91
CA VAL A 12 -10.52 6.74 4.50
C VAL A 12 -9.38 6.38 3.56
N MET A 13 -8.16 6.83 3.86
CA MET A 13 -6.98 6.51 3.03
C MET A 13 -6.67 5.02 3.01
N LEU A 14 -6.91 4.31 4.12
CA LEU A 14 -6.73 2.86 4.21
C LEU A 14 -7.74 2.12 3.32
N VAL A 15 -9.01 2.54 3.32
CA VAL A 15 -10.04 1.99 2.43
C VAL A 15 -9.70 2.23 0.95
N ILE A 16 -9.34 3.46 0.60
CA ILE A 16 -8.96 3.82 -0.79
C ILE A 16 -7.75 2.99 -1.24
N GLY A 17 -6.73 2.86 -0.38
CA GLY A 17 -5.56 2.04 -0.64
C GLY A 17 -5.93 0.57 -0.86
N GLY A 18 -6.80 0.01 -0.03
CA GLY A 18 -7.28 -1.37 -0.14
C GLY A 18 -8.08 -1.64 -1.42
N ILE A 19 -8.89 -0.69 -1.86
CA ILE A 19 -9.62 -0.80 -3.14
C ILE A 19 -8.63 -0.78 -4.31
N ASN A 20 -7.65 0.13 -4.29
CA ASN A 20 -6.65 0.21 -5.36
C ASN A 20 -5.79 -1.05 -5.45
N THR A 21 -5.38 -1.64 -4.33
CA THR A 21 -4.61 -2.89 -4.34
C THR A 21 -5.42 -4.06 -4.87
N TRP A 22 -6.71 -4.12 -4.54
CA TRP A 22 -7.64 -5.11 -5.09
C TRP A 22 -7.82 -4.96 -6.61
N LEU A 23 -8.03 -3.73 -7.09
CA LEU A 23 -8.14 -3.45 -8.52
C LEU A 23 -6.86 -3.81 -9.29
N HIS A 24 -5.69 -3.51 -8.72
CA HIS A 24 -4.41 -3.83 -9.35
C HIS A 24 -4.19 -5.34 -9.51
N MET A 25 -4.72 -6.17 -8.62
CA MET A 25 -4.71 -7.63 -8.82
C MET A 25 -5.59 -8.08 -9.98
N GLY A 26 -6.73 -7.42 -10.19
CA GLY A 26 -7.61 -7.68 -11.31
C GLY A 26 -6.96 -7.38 -12.68
N THR A 27 -5.95 -6.51 -12.71
CA THR A 27 -5.22 -6.14 -13.93
C THR A 27 -3.98 -6.98 -14.21
N VAL A 28 -3.54 -7.83 -13.28
CA VAL A 28 -2.36 -8.72 -13.48
C VAL A 28 -2.46 -9.60 -14.73
N PRO A 29 -3.61 -10.21 -15.08
CA PRO A 29 -3.70 -11.02 -16.29
C PRO A 29 -3.90 -10.20 -17.58
N ILE A 30 -3.76 -8.87 -17.53
CA ILE A 30 -3.96 -8.01 -18.71
C ILE A 30 -2.62 -7.60 -19.29
N LEU A 31 -2.39 -7.98 -20.55
CA LEU A 31 -1.28 -7.49 -21.35
C LEU A 31 -1.76 -6.32 -22.21
N SER A 32 -1.32 -5.11 -21.86
CA SER A 32 -1.59 -3.90 -22.62
C SER A 32 -0.51 -3.69 -23.68
N LEU A 33 -0.87 -3.82 -24.96
CA LEU A 33 0.01 -3.58 -26.10
C LEU A 33 -0.29 -2.23 -26.76
N PRO A 34 0.69 -1.34 -26.94
CA PRO A 34 0.49 -0.13 -27.70
C PRO A 34 0.28 -0.47 -29.18
N THR A 35 -0.76 0.08 -29.79
CA THR A 35 -1.02 -0.06 -31.22
C THR A 35 -0.49 1.14 -31.99
N CYS A 36 -0.19 0.95 -33.27
CA CYS A 36 0.27 2.03 -34.16
C CYS A 36 -0.76 3.17 -34.33
N ASN A 37 -2.02 2.95 -33.93
CA ASN A 37 -3.10 3.94 -33.95
C ASN A 37 -3.16 4.76 -32.64
N GLY A 38 -2.14 4.67 -31.77
CA GLY A 38 -2.13 5.37 -30.48
C GLY A 38 -3.16 4.85 -29.47
N LYS A 39 -3.83 3.73 -29.74
CA LYS A 39 -4.70 3.03 -28.80
C LYS A 39 -3.95 1.90 -28.11
N THR A 40 -4.33 1.54 -26.89
CA THR A 40 -3.86 0.34 -26.22
C THR A 40 -4.82 -0.82 -26.51
N LEU A 41 -4.25 -1.98 -26.82
CA LEU A 41 -4.99 -3.23 -26.93
C LEU A 41 -4.75 -4.02 -25.64
N ASP A 42 -5.80 -4.18 -24.85
CA ASP A 42 -5.75 -4.95 -23.60
C ASP A 42 -6.17 -6.39 -23.88
N ILE A 43 -5.22 -7.32 -23.78
CA ILE A 43 -5.43 -8.74 -24.00
C ILE A 43 -5.42 -9.46 -22.65
N ALA A 44 -6.50 -10.16 -22.31
CA ALA A 44 -6.52 -11.05 -21.16
C ALA A 44 -5.68 -12.30 -21.45
N VAL A 45 -4.48 -12.38 -20.86
CA VAL A 45 -3.53 -13.49 -21.03
C VAL A 45 -3.85 -14.59 -20.01
N GLY A 46 -5.04 -15.20 -20.12
CA GLY A 46 -5.44 -16.32 -19.27
C GLY A 46 -5.58 -16.00 -17.77
N GLY A 47 -6.21 -16.90 -17.02
CA GLY A 47 -6.49 -16.66 -15.59
C GLY A 47 -5.20 -16.54 -14.77
N SER A 48 -5.08 -15.47 -13.98
CA SER A 48 -3.99 -15.31 -13.02
C SER A 48 -3.92 -16.54 -12.13
N SER A 49 -2.76 -17.19 -12.07
CA SER A 49 -2.55 -18.33 -11.19
C SER A 49 -2.67 -17.89 -9.72
N TRP A 50 -3.08 -18.81 -8.84
CA TRP A 50 -3.13 -18.54 -7.40
C TRP A 50 -1.79 -18.02 -6.85
N PHE A 51 -0.68 -18.47 -7.42
CA PHE A 51 0.67 -18.05 -7.05
C PHE A 51 0.93 -16.57 -7.33
N GLU A 52 0.50 -16.05 -8.49
CA GLU A 52 0.67 -14.64 -8.86
C GLU A 52 -0.16 -13.73 -7.96
N GLN A 53 -1.41 -14.12 -7.68
CA GLN A 53 -2.25 -13.40 -6.72
C GLN A 53 -1.62 -13.40 -5.32
N ALA A 54 -1.10 -14.54 -4.85
CA ALA A 54 -0.42 -14.65 -3.57
C ALA A 54 0.86 -13.79 -3.51
N HIS A 55 1.63 -13.72 -4.60
CA HIS A 55 2.81 -12.85 -4.69
C HIS A 55 2.43 -11.37 -4.53
N CYS A 56 1.41 -10.91 -5.25
CA CYS A 56 0.92 -9.53 -5.15
C CYS A 56 0.41 -9.21 -3.74
N TRP A 57 -0.36 -10.11 -3.11
CA TRP A 57 -0.85 -9.93 -1.73
C TRP A 57 0.31 -9.88 -0.74
N GLY A 58 1.31 -10.75 -0.92
CA GLY A 58 2.52 -10.79 -0.11
C GLY A 58 3.29 -9.48 -0.13
N CYS A 59 3.48 -8.88 -1.31
CA CYS A 59 4.16 -7.59 -1.44
C CYS A 59 3.42 -6.45 -0.73
N TYR A 60 2.09 -6.40 -0.82
CA TYR A 60 1.30 -5.40 -0.11
C TYR A 60 1.33 -5.57 1.41
N MET A 61 1.23 -6.81 1.89
CA MET A 61 1.32 -7.11 3.32
C MET A 61 2.70 -6.79 3.88
N PHE A 62 3.77 -7.05 3.11
CA PHE A 62 5.13 -6.68 3.49
C PHE A 62 5.29 -5.16 3.59
N ALA A 63 4.79 -4.40 2.62
CA ALA A 63 4.83 -2.93 2.65
C ALA A 63 4.04 -2.36 3.84
N ALA A 64 2.85 -2.90 4.12
CA ALA A 64 2.05 -2.52 5.28
C ALA A 64 2.77 -2.82 6.60
N GLY A 65 3.37 -4.01 6.72
CA GLY A 65 4.16 -4.41 7.88
C GLY A 65 5.37 -3.51 8.12
N LEU A 66 6.10 -3.14 7.07
CA LEU A 66 7.19 -2.17 7.13
C LEU A 66 6.71 -0.81 7.66
N GLY A 67 5.56 -0.32 7.18
CA GLY A 67 4.97 0.93 7.66
C GLY A 67 4.69 0.91 9.17
N VAL A 68 4.13 -0.20 9.68
CA VAL A 68 3.87 -0.38 11.12
C VAL A 68 5.18 -0.42 11.92
N ILE A 69 6.18 -1.18 11.45
CA ILE A 69 7.49 -1.27 12.11
C ILE A 69 8.16 0.10 12.19
N LEU A 70 8.18 0.85 11.09
CA LEU A 70 8.74 2.20 11.04
C LEU A 70 8.00 3.15 11.99
N PHE A 71 6.67 3.06 12.06
CA PHE A 71 5.89 3.88 12.99
C PHE A 71 6.20 3.57 14.46
N VAL A 72 6.31 2.30 14.81
CA VAL A 72 6.69 1.87 16.17
C VAL A 72 8.11 2.31 16.51
N ALA A 73 9.06 2.13 15.58
CA ALA A 73 10.43 2.60 15.73
C ALA A 73 10.48 4.12 15.94
N TYR A 74 9.76 4.88 15.10
CA TYR A 74 9.66 6.33 15.22
C TYR A 74 9.12 6.77 16.59
N ARG A 75 8.04 6.14 17.08
CA ARG A 75 7.51 6.43 18.42
C ARG A 75 8.50 6.11 19.54
N ARG A 76 9.30 5.05 19.40
CA ARG A 76 10.37 4.74 20.37
C ARG A 76 11.49 5.78 20.36
N PHE A 77 11.92 6.22 19.18
CA PHE A 77 12.94 7.27 19.06
C PHE A 77 12.45 8.62 19.63
N GLN A 78 11.22 9.01 19.32
CA GLN A 78 10.56 10.20 19.90
C GLN A 78 10.55 10.16 21.43
N LYS A 79 10.13 9.03 22.03
CA LYS A 79 10.16 8.86 23.50
C LYS A 79 11.57 9.02 24.07
N ARG A 80 12.58 8.39 23.46
CA ARG A 80 13.98 8.52 23.93
C ARG A 80 14.48 9.96 23.85
N ARG A 81 14.17 10.68 22.77
CA ARG A 81 14.57 12.08 22.61
C ARG A 81 13.90 13.02 23.62
N SER A 82 12.65 12.77 23.97
CA SER A 82 11.94 13.53 25.02
C SER A 82 12.48 13.32 26.43
N VAL A 83 13.13 12.17 26.69
CA VAL A 83 13.78 11.88 27.98
C VAL A 83 15.14 12.57 28.07
N ALA A 84 15.91 12.59 26.98
CA ALA A 84 17.20 13.29 26.93
C ALA A 84 17.06 14.80 27.18
N LEU A 85 16.08 15.45 26.53
CA LEU A 85 15.81 16.89 26.70
C LEU A 85 15.25 17.30 28.07
N ARG A 86 14.95 16.35 28.96
CA ARG A 86 14.42 16.59 30.31
C ARG A 86 15.49 16.47 31.41
N MET A 87 16.69 16.03 31.02
CA MET A 87 17.85 15.88 31.90
C MET A 87 18.84 17.04 31.77
N ASP A 88 18.59 17.95 30.83
CA ASP A 88 19.24 19.25 30.69
C ASP A 88 18.38 20.34 31.37
#